data_AF-A0A1E1XDY3-F1
#
_entry.id   AF-A0A1E1XDY3-F1
#
_cell.length_a   1.000
_cell.length_b   1.000
_cell.length_c   1.000
_cell.angle_alpha   90.00
_cell.angle_beta   90.00
_cell.angle_gamma   90.00
#
_symmetry.space_group_name_H-M   'P 1'
#
loop_
_entity.id
_entity.type
_entity.pdbx_description
1 polymer ?
#
loop_
_entity_poly.entity_id
_entity_poly.type
_entity_poly.pdbx_seq_one_letter_code
_entity_poly.pdbx_strand_id
1 'polypeptide(L)'
;AIAAISYIYKALASRNPRLRGQTIAEARSKDDALPRDGHDISDDHFLHCCLTLREQGSRVLLVTGDRNLRNKGMIHDIETASAHELEAKLGGPHIGKQRTPPPAPLVDQPLTAAKPPVQTWSEEDEKAARTEACDILRKSLSLVLESELECAFGDLWRRVVFIPPPWNERTALECILKHWIALRGTAFKSSLKPAMVQILEMLKSPTASGGKLSLLLNLSLMVCSELQLHYSQLAEGVARLGELHTAITTGQSRPPKPASGVMGISGESSSCVRVQHPHGNQEAGGSQQAPPPFSPNPAAQLLDDLWPLINDYCGNISQLVGKQHPFDYVVRPSFTLDMCTVHEVYKRITLAMNYMGSLLDRSNEERENLVGAAKTFVNTSVELAKLLLHKAGLPDAEWNVTGEDMLDHLLHPEKKNTMAAGHRQIVALHNMLASCILHVLDPVPADAYSE
;
A
#
# COMPACT_ATOMS: atom_id res chain seq x y z
N ALA A 1 16.67 3.00 28.83
CA ALA A 1 16.45 2.89 27.36
C ALA A 1 17.10 1.64 26.75
N ILE A 2 18.42 1.45 26.82
CA ILE A 2 19.14 0.35 26.15
C ILE A 2 18.61 -1.05 26.51
N ALA A 3 18.35 -1.32 27.79
CA ALA A 3 17.81 -2.60 28.24
C ALA A 3 16.39 -2.88 27.70
N ALA A 4 15.54 -1.85 27.60
CA ALA A 4 14.19 -1.96 27.06
C ALA A 4 14.21 -2.25 25.56
N ILE A 5 15.04 -1.52 24.80
CA ILE A 5 15.24 -1.75 23.35
C ILE A 5 15.73 -3.19 23.11
N SER A 6 16.70 -3.64 23.90
CA SER A 6 17.25 -5.00 23.79
C SER A 6 16.19 -6.08 24.09
N TYR A 7 15.32 -5.85 25.07
CA TYR A 7 14.20 -6.75 25.38
C TYR A 7 13.18 -6.80 24.23
N ILE A 8 12.75 -5.63 23.74
CA ILE A 8 11.78 -5.51 22.64
C ILE A 8 12.33 -6.20 21.39
N TYR A 9 13.59 -5.95 21.01
CA TYR A 9 14.22 -6.59 19.86
C TYR A 9 14.21 -8.11 19.98
N LYS A 10 14.63 -8.67 21.12
CA LYS A 10 14.62 -10.13 21.33
C LYS A 10 13.22 -10.72 21.25
N ALA A 11 12.22 -10.05 21.83
CA ALA A 11 10.85 -10.53 21.84
C ALA A 11 10.19 -10.45 20.44
N LEU A 12 10.47 -9.39 19.67
CA LEU A 12 10.02 -9.29 18.27
C LEU A 12 10.74 -10.30 17.36
N ALA A 13 12.07 -10.45 17.50
CA ALA A 13 12.86 -11.39 16.71
C ALA A 13 12.42 -12.86 16.92
N SER A 14 11.99 -13.19 18.14
CA SER A 14 11.44 -14.51 18.49
C SER A 14 9.96 -14.68 18.13
N ARG A 15 9.35 -13.67 17.46
CA ARG A 15 7.93 -13.66 17.09
C ARG A 15 7.00 -13.99 18.27
N ASN A 16 7.29 -13.41 19.44
CA ASN A 16 6.51 -13.65 20.65
C ASN A 16 5.03 -13.25 20.41
N PRO A 17 4.06 -14.17 20.50
CA PRO A 17 2.66 -13.87 20.18
C PRO A 17 1.99 -12.91 21.17
N ARG A 18 2.64 -12.60 22.30
CA ARG A 18 2.14 -11.68 23.33
C ARG A 18 2.74 -10.27 23.22
N LEU A 19 3.65 -10.03 22.29
CA LEU A 19 4.23 -8.71 22.03
C LEU A 19 3.97 -8.31 20.59
N ARG A 20 3.32 -7.16 20.39
CA ARG A 20 3.14 -6.54 19.07
C ARG A 20 3.58 -5.08 19.13
N GLY A 21 4.23 -4.63 18.06
CA GLY A 21 4.43 -3.20 17.81
C GLY A 21 3.24 -2.62 17.05
N GLN A 22 3.05 -1.30 17.14
CA GLN A 22 2.18 -0.59 16.21
C GLN A 22 2.84 -0.61 14.83
N THR A 23 2.10 -1.05 13.81
CA THR A 23 2.56 -1.10 12.43
C THR A 23 2.52 0.28 11.79
N ILE A 24 3.25 0.45 10.68
CA ILE A 24 3.24 1.70 9.91
C ILE A 24 1.82 2.01 9.40
N ALA A 25 1.01 0.98 9.09
CA ALA A 25 -0.37 1.17 8.66
C ALA A 25 -1.25 1.73 9.79
N GLU A 26 -1.17 1.16 11.00
CA GLU A 26 -1.87 1.68 12.19
C GLU A 26 -1.37 3.09 12.58
N ALA A 27 -0.09 3.37 12.34
CA ALA A 27 0.47 4.71 12.56
C ALA A 27 0.02 5.73 11.50
N ARG A 28 -0.34 5.29 10.28
CA ARG A 28 -0.83 6.14 9.20
C ARG A 28 -2.33 6.40 9.25
N SER A 29 -3.14 5.40 9.63
CA SER A 29 -4.59 5.61 9.84
C SER A 29 -4.86 6.69 10.89
N LYS A 30 -3.92 6.81 11.83
CA LYS A 30 -3.84 7.87 12.83
C LYS A 30 -3.60 9.26 12.20
N ASP A 31 -2.73 9.37 11.19
CA ASP A 31 -2.39 10.65 10.54
C ASP A 31 -3.50 11.16 9.59
N ASP A 32 -4.50 10.31 9.32
CA ASP A 32 -5.72 10.67 8.61
C ASP A 32 -6.87 11.05 9.58
N ALA A 33 -6.78 10.63 10.84
CA ALA A 33 -7.79 10.89 11.88
C ALA A 33 -7.41 12.03 12.85
N LEU A 34 -6.12 12.36 12.96
CA LEU A 34 -5.62 13.48 13.77
C LEU A 34 -5.14 14.62 12.85
N PRO A 35 -5.38 15.89 13.22
CA PRO A 35 -4.93 17.03 12.43
C PRO A 35 -3.41 16.98 12.21
N ARG A 36 -2.95 17.23 10.98
CA ARG A 36 -1.50 17.26 10.63
C ARG A 36 -0.83 18.58 11.04
N ASP A 37 -1.55 19.39 11.80
CA ASP A 37 -1.30 20.79 12.11
C ASP A 37 -0.20 20.95 13.18
N GLY A 38 0.96 20.29 13.03
CA GLY A 38 2.23 20.59 13.73
C GLY A 38 2.25 20.59 15.27
N HIS A 39 1.13 20.49 15.96
CA HIS A 39 0.99 20.35 17.40
C HIS A 39 0.86 18.86 17.72
N ASP A 40 1.97 18.14 17.56
CA ASP A 40 2.14 16.75 17.98
C ASP A 40 1.95 16.63 19.50
N ILE A 41 0.74 16.32 19.96
CA ILE A 41 0.51 15.95 21.36
C ILE A 41 0.70 14.43 21.45
N SER A 42 1.89 13.99 21.84
CA SER A 42 2.27 12.57 21.96
C SER A 42 1.26 11.72 22.76
N ASP A 43 0.51 12.34 23.68
CA ASP A 43 -0.55 11.68 24.44
C ASP A 43 -1.72 11.22 23.58
N ASP A 44 -2.12 12.04 22.61
CA ASP A 44 -3.29 11.79 21.77
C ASP A 44 -3.00 10.61 20.83
N HIS A 45 -1.72 10.38 20.53
CA HIS A 45 -1.24 9.20 19.81
C HIS A 45 -1.45 7.91 20.61
N PHE A 46 -1.18 7.93 21.92
CA PHE A 46 -1.41 6.77 22.79
C PHE A 46 -2.92 6.50 22.96
N LEU A 47 -3.73 7.56 23.07
CA LEU A 47 -5.18 7.44 23.20
C LEU A 47 -5.82 6.93 21.92
N HIS A 48 -5.45 7.48 20.75
CA HIS A 48 -5.93 7.00 19.47
C HIS A 48 -5.62 5.51 19.29
N CYS A 49 -4.38 5.08 19.58
CA CYS A 49 -4.02 3.66 19.52
C CYS A 49 -4.90 2.78 20.43
N CYS A 50 -5.21 3.24 21.65
CA CYS A 50 -6.09 2.51 22.56
C CYS A 50 -7.53 2.41 22.03
N LEU A 51 -8.06 3.49 21.44
CA LEU A 51 -9.40 3.53 20.87
C LEU A 51 -9.52 2.63 19.64
N THR A 52 -8.56 2.69 18.73
CA THR A 52 -8.51 1.82 17.54
C THR A 52 -8.47 0.34 17.94
N LEU A 53 -7.69 -0.02 18.95
CA LEU A 53 -7.65 -1.39 19.46
C LEU A 53 -8.99 -1.85 20.04
N ARG A 54 -9.69 -0.95 20.74
CA ARG A 54 -11.01 -1.21 21.30
C ARG A 54 -12.06 -1.38 20.20
N GLU A 55 -12.02 -0.56 19.15
CA GLU A 55 -12.89 -0.68 17.97
C GLU A 55 -12.66 -2.00 17.21
N GLN A 56 -11.42 -2.49 17.19
CA GLN A 56 -11.07 -3.82 16.67
C GLN A 56 -11.53 -4.98 17.60
N GLY A 57 -12.25 -4.69 18.68
CA GLY A 57 -12.80 -5.67 19.62
C GLY A 57 -11.84 -6.13 20.71
N SER A 58 -10.68 -5.48 20.86
CA SER A 58 -9.72 -5.81 21.93
C SER A 58 -10.14 -5.19 23.27
N ARG A 59 -9.86 -5.91 24.36
CA ARG A 59 -9.89 -5.32 25.71
C ARG A 59 -8.58 -4.57 25.94
N VAL A 60 -8.66 -3.27 26.22
CA VAL A 60 -7.50 -2.38 26.29
C VAL A 60 -7.32 -1.84 27.71
N LEU A 61 -6.08 -1.91 28.20
CA LEU A 61 -5.61 -1.30 29.44
C LEU A 61 -4.38 -0.44 29.11
N LEU A 62 -4.46 0.87 29.37
CA LEU A 62 -3.33 1.78 29.19
C LEU A 62 -2.45 1.79 30.45
N VAL A 63 -1.23 1.28 30.32
CA VAL A 63 -0.27 1.23 31.42
C VAL A 63 0.63 2.46 31.36
N THR A 64 0.43 3.39 32.29
CA THR A 64 1.23 4.63 32.34
C THR A 64 1.38 5.15 33.78
N GLY A 65 2.53 5.75 34.08
CA GLY A 65 2.76 6.49 35.33
C GLY A 65 2.39 7.98 35.24
N ASP A 66 2.07 8.48 34.05
CA ASP A 66 1.76 9.88 33.82
C ASP A 66 0.33 10.22 34.24
N ARG A 67 0.17 11.26 35.08
CA ARG A 67 -1.13 11.64 35.63
C ARG A 67 -2.04 12.32 34.59
N ASN A 68 -1.48 13.07 33.65
CA ASN A 68 -2.26 13.78 32.64
C ASN A 68 -2.79 12.81 31.58
N LEU A 69 -1.96 11.88 31.11
CA LEU A 69 -2.39 10.83 30.19
C LEU A 69 -3.42 9.89 30.82
N ARG A 70 -3.31 9.62 32.13
CA ARG A 70 -4.37 8.91 32.88
C ARG A 70 -5.69 9.66 32.88
N ASN A 71 -5.66 10.96 33.21
CA ASN A 71 -6.86 11.79 33.22
C ASN A 71 -7.54 11.78 31.85
N LYS A 72 -6.76 11.94 30.77
CA LYS A 72 -7.28 11.85 29.40
C LYS A 72 -7.86 10.46 29.11
N GLY A 73 -7.17 9.38 29.50
CA GLY A 73 -7.67 8.02 29.35
C GLY A 73 -9.01 7.77 30.04
N MET A 74 -9.18 8.30 31.27
CA MET A 74 -10.45 8.21 32.01
C MET A 74 -11.60 8.95 31.31
N ILE A 75 -11.32 10.11 30.69
CA ILE A 75 -12.33 10.87 29.92
C ILE A 75 -12.82 10.07 28.69
N HIS A 76 -11.97 9.22 28.12
CA HIS A 76 -12.27 8.40 26.94
C HIS A 76 -12.72 6.95 27.27
N ASP A 77 -13.04 6.67 28.54
CA ASP A 77 -13.42 5.33 29.03
C ASP A 77 -12.37 4.24 28.71
N ILE A 78 -11.09 4.60 28.81
CA ILE A 78 -9.97 3.66 28.70
C ILE A 78 -9.52 3.29 30.11
N GLU A 79 -9.48 1.99 30.44
CA GLU A 79 -8.96 1.54 31.73
C GLU A 79 -7.46 1.91 31.81
N THR A 80 -7.02 2.46 32.94
CA THR A 80 -5.61 2.85 33.14
C THR A 80 -5.03 2.24 34.42
N ALA A 81 -3.74 1.93 34.42
CA ALA A 81 -3.03 1.40 35.60
C ALA A 81 -1.54 1.78 35.57
N SER A 82 -0.87 1.75 36.74
CA SER A 82 0.61 1.85 36.80
C SER A 82 1.20 0.48 36.59
N ALA A 83 2.50 0.42 36.26
CA ALA A 83 3.23 -0.83 36.28
C ALA A 83 3.08 -1.55 37.63
N HIS A 84 3.19 -0.82 38.76
CA HIS A 84 3.04 -1.38 40.11
C HIS A 84 1.61 -1.87 40.39
N GLU A 85 0.58 -1.11 40.01
CA GLU A 85 -0.83 -1.53 40.15
C GLU A 85 -1.12 -2.78 39.30
N LEU A 86 -0.57 -2.83 38.09
CA LEU A 86 -0.70 -3.98 37.20
C LEU A 86 0.01 -5.21 37.76
N GLU A 87 1.22 -5.07 38.28
CA GLU A 87 1.96 -6.15 38.94
C GLU A 87 1.22 -6.69 40.17
N ALA A 88 0.62 -5.80 40.98
CA ALA A 88 -0.21 -6.19 42.11
C ALA A 88 -1.48 -6.94 41.66
N LYS A 89 -2.14 -6.47 40.58
CA LYS A 89 -3.32 -7.13 39.98
C LYS A 89 -2.99 -8.50 39.37
N LEU A 90 -1.78 -8.69 38.85
CA LEU A 90 -1.34 -9.94 38.22
C LEU A 90 -0.81 -10.99 39.23
N GLY A 91 -0.66 -10.60 40.51
CA GLY A 91 0.04 -11.38 41.52
C GLY A 91 1.56 -11.30 41.29
N GLY A 92 2.31 -10.83 42.29
CA GLY A 92 3.74 -10.51 42.19
C GLY A 92 4.66 -11.64 41.64
N PRO A 93 5.96 -11.37 41.47
CA PRO A 93 6.82 -12.08 40.52
C PRO A 93 6.96 -13.57 40.83
N HIS A 94 6.28 -14.40 40.02
CA HIS A 94 6.60 -15.81 39.86
C HIS A 94 7.87 -15.96 38.99
N ILE A 95 9.03 -15.68 39.59
CA ILE A 95 10.32 -16.19 39.10
C ILE A 95 10.61 -17.48 39.87
N GLY A 96 10.51 -18.61 39.17
CA GLY A 96 11.21 -19.86 39.50
C GLY A 96 10.86 -20.53 40.83
N LYS A 97 9.71 -21.21 40.90
CA LYS A 97 9.62 -22.46 41.68
C LYS A 97 8.89 -23.50 40.83
N GLN A 98 9.54 -24.64 40.61
CA GLN A 98 8.92 -25.86 40.11
C GLN A 98 7.58 -26.05 40.82
N ARG A 99 6.51 -26.22 40.04
CA ARG A 99 5.28 -26.82 40.56
C ARG A 99 5.64 -28.26 40.93
N THR A 100 5.95 -28.50 42.19
CA THR A 100 5.73 -29.82 42.77
C THR A 100 4.22 -30.10 42.70
N PRO A 101 3.80 -31.33 42.38
CA PRO A 101 2.39 -31.67 42.36
C PRO A 101 1.83 -31.63 43.80
N PRO A 102 0.58 -31.18 44.01
CA PRO A 102 -0.07 -31.31 45.31
C PRO A 102 -0.32 -32.79 45.61
N PRO A 103 -0.20 -33.25 46.87
CA PRO A 103 -0.60 -34.59 47.23
C PRO A 103 -2.13 -34.72 47.12
N ALA A 104 -2.55 -35.82 46.51
CA ALA A 104 -3.95 -36.18 46.32
C ALA A 104 -4.68 -36.34 47.67
N PRO A 105 -5.92 -35.85 47.80
CA PRO A 105 -6.88 -36.44 48.72
C PRO A 105 -7.45 -37.70 48.06
N LEU A 106 -7.21 -38.84 48.69
CA LEU A 106 -7.91 -40.09 48.43
C LEU A 106 -9.40 -39.86 48.68
N VAL A 107 -10.21 -39.91 47.62
CA VAL A 107 -11.65 -40.16 47.73
C VAL A 107 -12.02 -41.10 46.58
N ASP A 108 -12.33 -42.34 46.95
CA ASP A 108 -12.93 -43.36 46.09
C ASP A 108 -14.25 -42.86 45.49
N GLN A 109 -14.41 -42.98 44.16
CA GLN A 109 -15.65 -43.39 43.47
C GLN A 109 -15.45 -43.49 41.94
N PRO A 110 -16.23 -44.34 41.23
CA PRO A 110 -15.76 -45.08 40.06
C PRO A 110 -15.96 -44.38 38.70
N LEU A 111 -15.18 -44.85 37.72
CA LEU A 111 -15.24 -44.56 36.30
C LEU A 111 -16.67 -44.51 35.73
N THR A 112 -16.98 -43.47 34.97
CA THR A 112 -17.49 -43.56 33.57
C THR A 112 -17.74 -42.14 33.02
N ALA A 113 -16.94 -41.70 32.04
CA ALA A 113 -17.33 -40.63 31.14
C ALA A 113 -16.59 -40.81 29.80
N ALA A 114 -17.34 -41.26 28.81
CA ALA A 114 -16.90 -41.43 27.44
C ALA A 114 -16.41 -40.10 26.84
N LYS A 115 -15.37 -40.17 25.99
CA LYS A 115 -15.00 -39.07 25.09
C LYS A 115 -16.22 -38.71 24.21
N PRO A 116 -16.60 -37.43 24.06
CA PRO A 116 -17.64 -37.08 23.10
C PRO A 116 -17.19 -37.44 21.67
N PRO A 117 -18.10 -37.90 20.81
CA PRO A 117 -17.77 -38.26 19.43
C PRO A 117 -17.44 -37.00 18.64
N VAL A 118 -16.27 -36.98 17.99
CA VAL A 118 -15.90 -35.94 17.01
C VAL A 118 -16.84 -36.08 15.81
N GLN A 119 -17.77 -35.15 15.64
CA GLN A 119 -18.60 -35.10 14.43
C GLN A 119 -17.69 -34.74 13.25
N THR A 120 -17.56 -35.67 12.31
CA THR A 120 -16.86 -35.45 11.04
C THR A 120 -17.84 -34.85 10.05
N TRP A 121 -17.44 -33.81 9.31
CA TRP A 121 -18.29 -33.17 8.30
C TRP A 121 -18.74 -34.18 7.25
N SER A 122 -19.95 -34.01 6.72
CA SER A 122 -20.42 -34.81 5.58
C SER A 122 -19.67 -34.42 4.30
N GLU A 123 -19.65 -35.30 3.30
CA GLU A 123 -19.06 -34.98 1.98
C GLU A 123 -19.73 -33.75 1.33
N GLU A 124 -21.02 -33.55 1.59
CA GLU A 124 -21.79 -32.40 1.11
C GLU A 124 -21.36 -31.11 1.80
N ASP A 125 -21.14 -31.14 3.12
CA ASP A 125 -20.62 -30.01 3.89
C ASP A 125 -19.21 -29.63 3.44
N GLU A 126 -18.33 -30.61 3.24
CA GLU A 126 -16.97 -30.37 2.75
C GLU A 126 -16.97 -29.76 1.34
N LYS A 127 -17.81 -30.28 0.43
CA LYS A 127 -17.94 -29.76 -0.94
C LYS A 127 -18.48 -28.34 -0.95
N ALA A 128 -19.47 -28.05 -0.11
CA ALA A 128 -20.08 -26.74 -0.06
C ALA A 128 -19.17 -25.70 0.64
N ALA A 129 -18.43 -26.08 1.67
CA ALA A 129 -17.40 -25.23 2.28
C ALA A 129 -16.23 -24.95 1.32
N ARG A 130 -15.80 -25.95 0.53
CA ARG A 130 -14.83 -25.74 -0.54
C ARG A 130 -15.32 -24.71 -1.56
N THR A 131 -16.56 -24.86 -2.01
CA THR A 131 -17.17 -23.95 -3.00
C THR A 131 -17.22 -22.52 -2.45
N GLU A 132 -17.60 -22.37 -1.18
CA GLU A 132 -17.63 -21.08 -0.50
C GLU A 132 -16.23 -20.45 -0.35
N ALA A 133 -15.21 -21.24 -0.02
CA ALA A 133 -13.83 -20.78 0.03
C ALA A 133 -13.32 -20.32 -1.35
N CYS A 134 -13.63 -21.07 -2.42
CA CYS A 134 -13.34 -20.69 -3.80
C CYS A 134 -14.02 -19.37 -4.18
N ASP A 135 -15.28 -19.17 -3.81
CA ASP A 135 -16.00 -17.92 -4.07
C ASP A 135 -15.37 -16.72 -3.36
N ILE A 136 -14.97 -16.89 -2.09
CA ILE A 136 -14.28 -15.85 -1.33
C ILE A 136 -12.93 -15.54 -1.99
N LEU A 137 -12.12 -16.56 -2.29
CA LEU A 137 -10.85 -16.39 -2.99
C LEU A 137 -11.04 -15.66 -4.32
N ARG A 138 -11.99 -16.08 -5.14
CA ARG A 138 -12.28 -15.44 -6.43
C ARG A 138 -12.56 -13.94 -6.25
N LYS A 139 -13.48 -13.59 -5.35
CA LYS A 139 -13.84 -12.18 -5.09
C LYS A 139 -12.66 -11.37 -4.58
N SER A 140 -11.99 -11.87 -3.54
CA SER A 140 -10.83 -11.21 -2.92
C SER A 140 -9.69 -11.02 -3.90
N LEU A 141 -9.29 -12.09 -4.59
CA LEU A 141 -8.16 -12.05 -5.52
C LEU A 141 -8.48 -11.21 -6.76
N SER A 142 -9.72 -11.19 -7.24
CA SER A 142 -10.09 -10.34 -8.39
C SER A 142 -10.00 -8.86 -8.04
N LEU A 143 -10.54 -8.46 -6.87
CA LEU A 143 -10.49 -7.07 -6.40
C LEU A 143 -9.05 -6.60 -6.20
N VAL A 144 -8.25 -7.42 -5.53
CA VAL A 144 -6.84 -7.10 -5.26
C VAL A 144 -6.03 -7.09 -6.56
N LEU A 145 -6.21 -8.09 -7.42
CA LEU A 145 -5.48 -8.16 -8.69
C LEU A 145 -5.78 -6.97 -9.59
N GLU A 146 -7.04 -6.57 -9.73
CA GLU A 146 -7.43 -5.38 -10.50
C GLU A 146 -6.77 -4.12 -9.92
N SER A 147 -6.88 -3.91 -8.61
CA SER A 147 -6.33 -2.73 -7.93
C SER A 147 -4.80 -2.66 -8.04
N GLU A 148 -4.10 -3.78 -7.85
CA GLU A 148 -2.63 -3.83 -7.91
C GLU A 148 -2.11 -3.74 -9.35
N LEU A 149 -2.83 -4.31 -10.33
CA LEU A 149 -2.48 -4.16 -11.74
C LEU A 149 -2.71 -2.72 -12.22
N GLU A 150 -3.82 -2.09 -11.83
CA GLU A 150 -4.09 -0.68 -12.12
C GLU A 150 -3.06 0.24 -11.45
N CYS A 151 -2.66 -0.08 -10.21
CA CYS A 151 -1.59 0.64 -9.53
C CYS A 151 -0.22 0.48 -10.22
N ALA A 152 0.12 -0.74 -10.64
CA ALA A 152 1.41 -1.05 -11.26
C ALA A 152 1.54 -0.54 -12.70
N PHE A 153 0.44 -0.57 -13.47
CA PHE A 153 0.46 -0.35 -14.91
C PHE A 153 -0.46 0.78 -15.41
N GLY A 154 -1.22 1.44 -14.52
CA GLY A 154 -2.19 2.47 -14.88
C GLY A 154 -3.23 1.95 -15.89
N ASP A 155 -3.69 2.81 -16.80
CA ASP A 155 -4.70 2.48 -17.81
C ASP A 155 -4.31 1.31 -18.75
N LEU A 156 -3.03 0.95 -18.80
CA LEU A 156 -2.52 -0.14 -19.65
C LEU A 156 -2.74 -1.52 -19.03
N TRP A 157 -3.17 -1.61 -17.78
CA TRP A 157 -3.26 -2.88 -17.04
C TRP A 157 -4.13 -3.93 -17.75
N ARG A 158 -5.22 -3.51 -18.41
CA ARG A 158 -6.10 -4.40 -19.19
C ARG A 158 -5.44 -5.03 -20.41
N ARG A 159 -4.34 -4.44 -20.92
CA ARG A 159 -3.60 -4.93 -22.08
C ARG A 159 -2.44 -5.85 -21.69
N VAL A 160 -1.91 -5.69 -20.47
CA VAL A 160 -0.76 -6.48 -19.97
C VAL A 160 -1.16 -7.65 -19.10
N VAL A 161 -2.39 -7.65 -18.55
CA VAL A 161 -2.83 -8.74 -17.69
C VAL A 161 -2.81 -10.08 -18.43
N PHE A 162 -2.31 -11.11 -17.75
CA PHE A 162 -2.04 -12.42 -18.39
C PHE A 162 -3.32 -13.08 -18.89
N ILE A 163 -4.40 -12.98 -18.11
CA ILE A 163 -5.75 -13.40 -18.50
C ILE A 163 -6.65 -12.17 -18.24
N PRO A 164 -7.47 -11.70 -19.18
CA PRO A 164 -8.37 -10.59 -18.93
C PRO A 164 -9.52 -11.01 -17.98
N PRO A 165 -10.09 -10.07 -17.19
CA PRO A 165 -11.27 -10.37 -16.37
C PRO A 165 -12.50 -10.70 -17.25
N PRO A 166 -13.51 -11.42 -16.72
CA PRO A 166 -13.66 -11.86 -15.32
C PRO A 166 -12.84 -13.10 -14.98
N TRP A 167 -12.28 -13.13 -13.77
CA TRP A 167 -11.49 -14.26 -13.27
C TRP A 167 -12.30 -15.20 -12.38
N ASN A 168 -11.96 -16.49 -12.45
CA ASN A 168 -12.20 -17.42 -11.35
C ASN A 168 -10.98 -17.45 -10.40
N GLU A 169 -11.10 -18.13 -9.27
CA GLU A 169 -10.06 -18.24 -8.24
C GLU A 169 -8.74 -18.80 -8.79
N ARG A 170 -8.80 -19.71 -9.77
CA ARG A 170 -7.62 -20.31 -10.39
C ARG A 170 -6.92 -19.32 -11.31
N THR A 171 -7.67 -18.71 -12.23
CA THR A 171 -7.12 -17.77 -13.22
C THR A 171 -6.60 -16.49 -12.55
N ALA A 172 -7.23 -16.06 -11.45
CA ALA A 172 -6.75 -14.93 -10.66
C ALA A 172 -5.38 -15.25 -10.02
N LEU A 173 -5.23 -16.43 -9.39
CA LEU A 173 -3.94 -16.87 -8.85
C LEU A 173 -2.87 -17.01 -9.93
N GLU A 174 -3.22 -17.55 -11.10
CA GLU A 174 -2.28 -17.66 -12.23
C GLU A 174 -1.81 -16.30 -12.72
N CYS A 175 -2.71 -15.31 -12.82
CA CYS A 175 -2.35 -13.94 -13.16
C CYS A 175 -1.44 -13.31 -12.10
N ILE A 176 -1.77 -13.46 -10.81
CA ILE A 176 -0.95 -12.95 -9.70
C ILE A 176 0.46 -13.53 -9.76
N LEU A 177 0.58 -14.85 -9.97
CA LEU A 177 1.87 -15.52 -10.01
C LEU A 177 2.69 -15.18 -11.26
N LYS A 178 2.03 -14.95 -12.41
CA LYS A 178 2.66 -14.48 -13.65
C LYS A 178 3.19 -13.06 -13.52
N HIS A 179 2.38 -12.18 -12.94
CA HIS A 179 2.73 -10.77 -12.72
C HIS A 179 3.47 -10.54 -11.39
N TRP A 180 3.94 -11.61 -10.75
CA TRP A 180 4.47 -11.55 -9.39
C TRP A 180 5.58 -10.50 -9.20
N ILE A 181 6.41 -10.26 -10.20
CA ILE A 181 7.50 -9.27 -10.09
C ILE A 181 6.93 -7.85 -10.04
N ALA A 182 5.94 -7.54 -10.88
CA ALA A 182 5.30 -6.23 -10.95
C ALA A 182 4.34 -5.99 -9.78
N LEU A 183 3.66 -7.04 -9.33
CA LEU A 183 2.72 -6.98 -8.20
C LEU A 183 3.43 -7.08 -6.84
N ARG A 184 4.69 -7.52 -6.81
CA ARG A 184 5.47 -7.59 -5.58
C ARG A 184 5.73 -6.17 -5.08
N GLY A 185 4.96 -5.78 -4.08
CA GLY A 185 4.99 -4.47 -3.46
C GLY A 185 4.40 -4.51 -2.06
N THR A 186 3.45 -3.62 -1.80
CA THR A 186 2.80 -3.44 -0.49
C THR A 186 1.92 -4.64 -0.11
N ALA A 187 0.99 -5.07 -0.97
CA ALA A 187 0.06 -6.16 -0.66
C ALA A 187 0.62 -7.57 -0.89
N PHE A 188 1.32 -7.82 -1.99
CA PHE A 188 1.87 -9.15 -2.31
C PHE A 188 3.30 -9.34 -1.76
N LYS A 189 3.39 -9.63 -0.46
CA LYS A 189 4.66 -9.96 0.22
C LYS A 189 5.29 -11.25 -0.32
N SER A 190 6.63 -11.33 -0.33
CA SER A 190 7.38 -12.52 -0.75
C SER A 190 7.00 -13.79 0.00
N SER A 191 6.58 -13.67 1.25
CA SER A 191 6.10 -14.78 2.09
C SER A 191 4.77 -15.40 1.64
N LEU A 192 3.97 -14.69 0.83
CA LEU A 192 2.68 -15.20 0.35
C LEU A 192 2.80 -16.11 -0.87
N LYS A 193 3.87 -15.97 -1.66
CA LYS A 193 4.06 -16.72 -2.91
C LYS A 193 3.93 -18.24 -2.73
N PRO A 194 4.57 -18.88 -1.73
CA PRO A 194 4.47 -20.33 -1.54
C PRO A 194 3.04 -20.77 -1.24
N ALA A 195 2.31 -20.01 -0.42
CA ALA A 195 0.91 -20.31 -0.08
C ALA A 195 0.00 -20.22 -1.33
N MET A 196 0.18 -19.18 -2.16
CA MET A 196 -0.59 -19.02 -3.40
C MET A 196 -0.32 -20.12 -4.42
N VAL A 197 0.93 -20.53 -4.58
CA VAL A 197 1.30 -21.68 -5.44
C VAL A 197 0.64 -22.96 -4.93
N GLN A 198 0.68 -23.20 -3.62
CA GLN A 198 0.09 -24.39 -3.02
C GLN A 198 -1.45 -24.41 -3.17
N ILE A 199 -2.13 -23.27 -2.98
CA ILE A 199 -3.57 -23.15 -3.25
C ILE A 199 -3.86 -23.48 -4.72
N LEU A 200 -3.08 -22.92 -5.66
CA LEU A 200 -3.26 -23.15 -7.09
C LEU A 200 -3.12 -24.64 -7.46
N GLU A 201 -2.13 -25.34 -6.92
CA GLU A 201 -1.96 -26.80 -7.12
C GLU A 201 -3.14 -27.59 -6.55
N MET A 202 -3.60 -27.24 -5.35
CA MET A 202 -4.75 -27.88 -4.73
C MET A 202 -6.04 -27.70 -5.53
N LEU A 203 -6.23 -26.52 -6.13
CA LEU A 203 -7.35 -26.22 -7.02
C LEU A 203 -7.25 -26.95 -8.37
N LYS A 204 -6.05 -27.31 -8.83
CA LYS A 204 -5.83 -28.11 -10.06
C LYS A 204 -6.11 -29.60 -9.85
N SER A 205 -6.00 -30.11 -8.62
CA SER A 205 -6.21 -31.53 -8.33
C SER A 205 -7.71 -31.88 -8.14
N PRO A 206 -8.26 -32.90 -8.86
CA PRO A 206 -9.69 -33.23 -8.82
C PRO A 206 -10.14 -34.07 -7.61
N THR A 207 -9.23 -34.55 -6.74
CA THR A 207 -9.56 -35.47 -5.65
C THR A 207 -9.23 -34.87 -4.28
N ALA A 208 -10.27 -34.48 -3.54
CA ALA A 208 -10.16 -33.97 -2.17
C ALA A 208 -10.42 -35.09 -1.16
N SER A 209 -9.43 -35.43 -0.33
CA SER A 209 -9.69 -36.07 0.97
C SER A 209 -9.88 -34.97 2.02
N GLY A 210 -10.61 -35.23 3.11
CA GLY A 210 -10.96 -34.22 4.14
C GLY A 210 -9.78 -33.43 4.73
N GLY A 211 -8.57 -34.03 4.78
CA GLY A 211 -7.35 -33.32 5.17
C GLY A 211 -6.88 -32.22 4.21
N LYS A 212 -7.32 -32.24 2.95
CA LYS A 212 -7.03 -31.18 1.97
C LYS A 212 -7.93 -29.95 2.14
N LEU A 213 -9.13 -30.08 2.72
CA LEU A 213 -10.04 -28.94 2.89
C LEU A 213 -9.57 -28.00 4.01
N SER A 214 -9.19 -28.54 5.17
CA SER A 214 -8.66 -27.75 6.27
C SER A 214 -7.40 -26.98 5.88
N LEU A 215 -6.49 -27.61 5.14
CA LEU A 215 -5.30 -26.97 4.59
C LEU A 215 -5.65 -25.85 3.59
N LEU A 216 -6.61 -26.09 2.69
CA LEU A 216 -7.07 -25.07 1.74
C LEU A 216 -7.63 -23.85 2.49
N LEU A 217 -8.49 -24.08 3.48
CA LEU A 217 -9.08 -23.01 4.29
C LEU A 217 -8.02 -22.22 5.05
N ASN A 218 -7.04 -22.90 5.66
CA ASN A 218 -5.96 -22.24 6.39
C ASN A 218 -5.07 -21.38 5.47
N LEU A 219 -4.68 -21.90 4.30
CA LEU A 219 -3.88 -21.15 3.33
C LEU A 219 -4.68 -19.98 2.75
N SER A 220 -5.96 -20.19 2.45
CA SER A 220 -6.85 -19.14 1.95
C SER A 220 -7.04 -18.04 2.99
N LEU A 221 -7.23 -18.41 4.26
CA LEU A 221 -7.31 -17.48 5.38
C LEU A 221 -6.02 -16.68 5.54
N MET A 222 -4.85 -17.34 5.51
CA MET A 222 -3.56 -16.66 5.57
C MET A 222 -3.40 -15.63 4.44
N VAL A 223 -3.67 -16.02 3.20
CA VAL A 223 -3.57 -15.13 2.04
C VAL A 223 -4.56 -13.97 2.16
N CYS A 224 -5.84 -14.25 2.36
CA CYS A 224 -6.86 -13.21 2.42
C CYS A 224 -6.68 -12.28 3.62
N SER A 225 -6.20 -12.77 4.77
CA SER A 225 -5.97 -11.93 5.96
C SER A 225 -4.80 -10.97 5.75
N GLU A 226 -3.73 -11.42 5.08
CA GLU A 226 -2.60 -10.56 4.73
C GLU A 226 -3.00 -9.53 3.67
N LEU A 227 -3.82 -9.92 2.69
CA LEU A 227 -4.36 -8.98 1.70
C LEU A 227 -5.35 -7.98 2.33
N GLN A 228 -6.15 -8.39 3.32
CA GLN A 228 -7.07 -7.51 4.04
C GLN A 228 -6.36 -6.34 4.73
N LEU A 229 -5.08 -6.49 5.10
CA LEU A 229 -4.27 -5.41 5.66
C LEU A 229 -4.18 -4.18 4.73
N HIS A 230 -4.36 -4.39 3.44
CA HIS A 230 -4.35 -3.35 2.41
C HIS A 230 -5.73 -3.11 1.80
N TYR A 231 -6.61 -4.11 1.85
CA TYR A 231 -7.94 -4.09 1.24
C TYR A 231 -9.02 -4.45 2.26
N SER A 232 -9.51 -3.44 2.98
CA SER A 232 -10.49 -3.63 4.06
C SER A 232 -11.81 -4.28 3.59
N GLN A 233 -12.13 -4.18 2.29
CA GLN A 233 -13.29 -4.84 1.68
C GLN A 233 -13.25 -6.37 1.80
N LEU A 234 -12.09 -6.96 2.09
CA LEU A 234 -11.92 -8.40 2.29
C LEU A 234 -12.38 -8.89 3.67
N ALA A 235 -12.67 -8.00 4.63
CA ALA A 235 -12.93 -8.35 6.03
C ALA A 235 -14.06 -9.38 6.21
N GLU A 236 -15.17 -9.23 5.48
CA GLU A 236 -16.29 -10.18 5.53
C GLU A 236 -15.87 -11.57 5.06
N GLY A 237 -15.13 -11.64 3.95
CA GLY A 237 -14.61 -12.89 3.39
C GLY A 237 -13.60 -13.57 4.33
N VAL A 238 -12.74 -12.79 4.98
CA VAL A 238 -11.75 -13.30 5.95
C VAL A 238 -12.43 -13.84 7.20
N ALA A 239 -13.39 -13.11 7.77
CA ALA A 239 -14.18 -13.59 8.90
C ALA A 239 -14.85 -14.92 8.56
N ARG A 240 -15.44 -15.01 7.36
CA ARG A 240 -16.11 -16.23 6.90
C ARG A 240 -15.16 -17.41 6.70
N LEU A 241 -13.98 -17.19 6.14
CA LEU A 241 -12.94 -18.23 6.06
C LEU A 241 -12.50 -18.70 7.45
N GLY A 242 -12.41 -17.78 8.41
CA GLY A 242 -12.08 -18.07 9.81
C GLY A 242 -13.14 -18.94 10.50
N GLU A 243 -14.42 -18.64 10.28
CA GLU A 243 -15.55 -19.45 10.78
C GLU A 243 -15.49 -20.88 10.23
N LEU A 244 -15.33 -21.03 8.90
CA LEU A 244 -15.24 -22.33 8.25
C LEU A 244 -14.03 -23.14 8.75
N HIS A 245 -12.86 -22.50 8.88
CA HIS A 245 -11.66 -23.13 9.40
C HIS A 245 -11.80 -23.54 10.89
N THR A 246 -12.45 -22.72 11.70
CA THR A 246 -12.67 -23.03 13.13
C THR A 246 -13.64 -24.20 13.28
N ALA A 247 -14.73 -24.21 12.52
CA ALA A 247 -15.72 -25.27 12.60
C ALA A 247 -15.16 -26.63 12.16
N ILE A 248 -14.33 -26.67 11.10
CA ILE A 248 -13.71 -27.92 10.63
C ILE A 248 -12.61 -28.43 11.59
N THR A 249 -11.87 -27.53 12.26
CA THR A 249 -10.80 -27.91 13.20
C THR A 249 -11.32 -28.29 14.59
N THR A 250 -12.47 -27.76 14.99
CA THR A 250 -13.11 -28.05 16.28
C THR A 250 -14.16 -29.16 16.21
N GLY A 251 -14.45 -29.69 15.01
CA GLY A 251 -15.45 -30.74 14.81
C GLY A 251 -16.89 -30.26 15.04
N GLN A 252 -17.15 -28.96 14.83
CA GLN A 252 -18.48 -28.35 14.92
C GLN A 252 -19.19 -28.42 13.56
N SER A 253 -20.52 -28.37 13.55
CA SER A 253 -21.30 -28.29 12.30
C SER A 253 -20.94 -27.06 11.47
N ARG A 254 -21.04 -27.15 10.14
CA ARG A 254 -20.78 -26.02 9.24
C ARG A 254 -21.68 -24.82 9.60
N PRO A 255 -21.11 -23.61 9.75
CA PRO A 255 -21.90 -22.42 10.07
C PRO A 255 -22.79 -22.01 8.88
N PRO A 256 -24.04 -21.55 9.12
CA PRO A 256 -24.94 -21.10 8.06
C PRO A 256 -24.37 -19.87 7.34
N LYS A 257 -24.63 -19.75 6.04
CA LYS A 257 -24.18 -18.60 5.22
C LYS A 257 -25.08 -17.39 5.48
N PRO A 258 -24.53 -16.19 5.77
CA PRO A 258 -25.34 -14.98 5.94
C PRO A 258 -26.04 -14.60 4.63
N ALA A 259 -27.28 -14.10 4.72
CA ALA A 259 -28.06 -13.66 3.56
C ALA A 259 -27.52 -12.32 3.04
N SER A 260 -27.06 -12.27 1.79
CA SER A 260 -26.57 -11.03 1.16
C SER A 260 -27.71 -10.03 0.96
N GLY A 261 -27.65 -8.89 1.68
CA GLY A 261 -28.45 -7.70 1.40
C GLY A 261 -27.85 -6.90 0.24
N VAL A 262 -28.57 -6.84 -0.88
CA VAL A 262 -28.24 -5.98 -2.03
C VAL A 262 -28.84 -4.60 -1.77
N MET A 263 -28.00 -3.57 -1.62
CA MET A 263 -28.44 -2.19 -1.67
C MET A 263 -27.84 -1.55 -2.93
N GLY A 264 -28.67 -1.43 -3.95
CA GLY A 264 -28.35 -0.72 -5.18
C GLY A 264 -28.36 0.77 -4.95
N ILE A 265 -27.43 1.47 -5.60
CA ILE A 265 -27.55 2.91 -5.82
C ILE A 265 -27.39 3.13 -7.32
N SER A 266 -28.51 3.59 -7.87
CA SER A 266 -28.78 4.01 -9.23
C SER A 266 -27.80 5.07 -9.71
N GLY A 267 -27.38 4.92 -10.98
CA GLY A 267 -26.67 5.95 -11.69
C GLY A 267 -27.60 7.10 -12.10
N GLU A 268 -27.02 8.30 -12.16
CA GLU A 268 -27.54 9.39 -12.96
C GLU A 268 -26.40 9.97 -13.80
N SER A 269 -26.63 9.95 -15.10
CA SER A 269 -25.85 10.63 -16.12
C SER A 269 -26.17 12.12 -16.09
N SER A 270 -25.21 13.00 -16.34
CA SER A 270 -25.53 14.33 -16.86
C SER A 270 -24.41 14.90 -17.72
N SER A 271 -24.87 15.48 -18.82
CA SER A 271 -24.21 15.80 -20.07
C SER A 271 -23.18 16.91 -20.01
N CYS A 272 -22.19 16.76 -20.88
CA CYS A 272 -21.26 17.78 -21.36
C CYS A 272 -22.02 18.92 -22.05
N VAL A 273 -21.77 20.18 -21.66
CA VAL A 273 -22.16 21.36 -22.42
C VAL A 273 -20.91 22.07 -22.94
N ARG A 274 -20.82 22.13 -24.26
CA ARG A 274 -19.81 22.82 -25.06
C ARG A 274 -20.23 24.28 -25.22
N VAL A 275 -19.39 25.23 -24.83
CA VAL A 275 -19.57 26.65 -25.20
C VAL A 275 -18.30 27.16 -25.89
N GLN A 276 -18.53 27.82 -27.01
CA GLN A 276 -17.56 28.30 -28.01
C GLN A 276 -16.90 29.62 -27.58
N HIS A 277 -15.74 29.88 -28.15
CA HIS A 277 -15.03 31.17 -28.15
C HIS A 277 -15.91 32.35 -28.59
N PRO A 278 -15.51 33.57 -28.19
CA PRO A 278 -15.23 34.55 -29.23
C PRO A 278 -13.91 35.31 -29.05
N HIS A 279 -13.33 35.62 -30.21
CA HIS A 279 -12.28 36.62 -30.43
C HIS A 279 -12.71 38.02 -29.99
N GLY A 280 -11.74 38.81 -29.49
CA GLY A 280 -11.85 40.26 -29.36
C GLY A 280 -10.48 40.88 -29.09
N ASN A 281 -9.84 41.41 -30.13
CA ASN A 281 -8.67 42.29 -30.02
C ASN A 281 -9.07 43.64 -29.43
N GLN A 282 -8.25 44.21 -28.55
CA GLN A 282 -7.96 45.65 -28.56
C GLN A 282 -6.68 45.97 -27.79
N GLU A 283 -5.75 46.63 -28.49
CA GLU A 283 -4.54 47.27 -27.97
C GLU A 283 -4.88 48.60 -27.28
N ALA A 284 -4.15 48.93 -26.22
CA ALA A 284 -3.86 50.32 -25.86
C ALA A 284 -2.58 50.36 -25.01
N GLY A 285 -1.58 51.11 -25.50
CA GLY A 285 -0.26 51.24 -24.87
C GLY A 285 -0.21 52.15 -23.65
N GLY A 286 0.79 51.91 -22.79
CA GLY A 286 1.17 52.74 -21.66
C GLY A 286 2.61 52.44 -21.24
N SER A 287 3.40 53.49 -21.08
CA SER A 287 4.85 53.61 -21.02
C SER A 287 5.66 52.67 -20.08
N GLN A 288 6.89 52.42 -20.54
CA GLN A 288 7.98 51.67 -19.93
C GLN A 288 8.38 52.16 -18.52
N GLN A 289 8.51 51.22 -17.59
CA GLN A 289 9.57 51.21 -16.57
C GLN A 289 10.25 49.83 -16.62
N ALA A 290 11.56 49.83 -16.83
CA ALA A 290 12.35 48.60 -16.90
C ALA A 290 12.37 47.92 -15.51
N PRO A 291 11.99 46.63 -15.40
CA PRO A 291 12.16 45.90 -14.16
C PRO A 291 13.67 45.64 -13.90
N PRO A 292 14.09 45.58 -12.63
CA PRO A 292 15.47 45.33 -12.25
C PRO A 292 15.95 43.95 -12.76
N PRO A 293 17.27 43.71 -12.87
CA PRO A 293 17.81 42.48 -13.44
C PRO A 293 17.29 41.26 -12.65
N PHE A 294 16.55 40.39 -13.34
CA PHE A 294 16.03 39.14 -12.80
C PHE A 294 17.18 38.28 -12.26
N SER A 295 17.24 38.12 -10.94
CA SER A 295 17.90 36.95 -10.36
C SER A 295 17.18 35.69 -10.88
N PRO A 296 17.88 34.68 -11.39
CA PRO A 296 17.24 33.46 -11.88
C PRO A 296 16.42 32.83 -10.75
N ASN A 297 15.14 32.55 -11.02
CA ASN A 297 14.25 31.91 -10.07
C ASN A 297 14.80 30.49 -9.75
N PRO A 298 15.15 30.17 -8.50
CA PRO A 298 15.74 28.88 -8.15
C PRO A 298 14.89 27.67 -8.54
N ALA A 299 13.56 27.79 -8.46
CA ALA A 299 12.64 26.73 -8.89
C ALA A 299 12.66 26.53 -10.41
N ALA A 300 12.87 27.59 -11.19
CA ALA A 300 13.06 27.49 -12.64
C ALA A 300 14.33 26.70 -12.94
N GLN A 301 15.44 27.06 -12.28
CA GLN A 301 16.74 26.40 -12.48
C GLN A 301 16.67 24.91 -12.17
N LEU A 302 16.01 24.52 -11.07
CA LEU A 302 15.82 23.11 -10.74
C LEU A 302 15.09 22.35 -11.86
N LEU A 303 14.02 22.92 -12.41
CA LEU A 303 13.26 22.29 -13.50
C LEU A 303 14.07 22.25 -14.81
N ASP A 304 14.77 23.34 -15.13
CA ASP A 304 15.63 23.46 -16.32
C ASP A 304 16.80 22.47 -16.29
N ASP A 305 17.32 22.14 -15.10
CA ASP A 305 18.36 21.12 -14.95
C ASP A 305 17.79 19.69 -14.96
N LEU A 306 16.63 19.49 -14.31
CA LEU A 306 16.03 18.17 -14.13
C LEU A 306 15.41 17.63 -15.42
N TRP A 307 14.68 18.45 -16.19
CA TRP A 307 13.93 18.00 -17.37
C TRP A 307 14.84 17.35 -18.43
N PRO A 308 15.97 17.97 -18.81
CA PRO A 308 16.92 17.37 -19.72
C PRO A 308 17.50 16.06 -19.19
N LEU A 309 17.78 15.96 -17.88
CA LEU A 309 18.30 14.72 -17.29
C LEU A 309 17.28 13.57 -17.36
N ILE A 310 16.01 13.83 -17.06
CA ILE A 310 14.95 12.82 -17.19
C ILE A 310 14.84 12.39 -18.65
N ASN A 311 14.80 13.36 -19.57
CA ASN A 311 14.70 13.10 -21.00
C ASN A 311 15.89 12.29 -21.55
N ASP A 312 17.11 12.68 -21.20
CA ASP A 312 18.35 11.97 -21.50
C ASP A 312 18.27 10.53 -21.00
N TYR A 313 17.89 10.34 -19.73
CA TYR A 313 17.78 9.02 -19.15
C TYR A 313 16.77 8.14 -19.90
N CYS A 314 15.56 8.66 -20.14
CA CYS A 314 14.50 7.94 -20.85
C CYS A 314 14.91 7.58 -22.29
N GLY A 315 15.59 8.49 -22.98
CA GLY A 315 16.09 8.25 -24.34
C GLY A 315 17.18 7.18 -24.39
N ASN A 316 18.15 7.23 -23.46
CA ASN A 316 19.20 6.22 -23.38
C ASN A 316 18.63 4.83 -23.04
N ILE A 317 17.72 4.73 -22.07
CA ILE A 317 17.06 3.47 -21.74
C ILE A 317 16.25 2.96 -22.93
N SER A 318 15.49 3.83 -23.61
CA SER A 318 14.73 3.47 -24.81
C SER A 318 15.63 2.95 -25.93
N GLN A 319 16.78 3.57 -26.15
CA GLN A 319 17.77 3.12 -27.12
C GLN A 319 18.30 1.73 -26.80
N LEU A 320 18.63 1.45 -25.54
CA LEU A 320 19.12 0.15 -25.08
C LEU A 320 18.10 -0.98 -25.27
N VAL A 321 16.81 -0.65 -25.25
CA VAL A 321 15.71 -1.62 -25.48
C VAL A 321 15.12 -1.57 -26.90
N GLY A 322 15.74 -0.82 -27.83
CA GLY A 322 15.28 -0.72 -29.22
C GLY A 322 13.93 -0.01 -29.41
N LYS A 323 13.54 0.89 -28.51
CA LYS A 323 12.30 1.68 -28.58
C LYS A 323 12.57 3.09 -29.11
N GLN A 324 11.59 3.65 -29.81
CA GLN A 324 11.66 5.04 -30.27
C GLN A 324 11.42 6.02 -29.10
N HIS A 325 12.26 7.05 -29.04
CA HIS A 325 12.16 8.16 -28.08
C HIS A 325 11.71 9.43 -28.83
N PRO A 326 10.65 10.13 -28.40
CA PRO A 326 10.01 11.20 -29.16
C PRO A 326 10.70 12.57 -29.05
N PHE A 327 11.73 12.70 -28.23
CA PHE A 327 12.42 13.97 -27.97
C PHE A 327 13.90 13.84 -28.30
N ASP A 328 14.56 14.93 -28.67
CA ASP A 328 16.02 14.91 -28.81
C ASP A 328 16.65 14.75 -27.42
N TYR A 329 17.67 13.89 -27.31
CA TYR A 329 18.31 13.55 -26.05
C TYR A 329 19.80 13.33 -26.22
N VAL A 330 20.56 13.54 -25.13
CA VAL A 330 22.01 13.31 -25.12
C VAL A 330 22.29 11.84 -24.78
N VAL A 331 23.00 11.16 -25.67
CA VAL A 331 23.47 9.79 -25.40
C VAL A 331 24.55 9.83 -24.32
N ARG A 332 24.32 9.12 -23.22
CA ARG A 332 25.19 9.02 -22.06
C ARG A 332 25.48 7.54 -21.80
N PRO A 333 26.67 7.03 -22.16
CA PRO A 333 27.02 5.62 -21.98
C PRO A 333 26.94 5.12 -20.52
N SER A 334 27.00 6.04 -19.55
CA SER A 334 26.85 5.77 -18.13
C SER A 334 25.41 5.41 -17.71
N PHE A 335 24.41 5.79 -18.52
CA PHE A 335 23.02 5.36 -18.32
C PHE A 335 22.82 3.93 -18.85
N THR A 336 22.95 2.98 -17.93
CA THR A 336 22.83 1.55 -18.22
C THR A 336 21.45 1.00 -17.84
N LEU A 337 21.09 -0.13 -18.44
CA LEU A 337 19.86 -0.88 -18.16
C LEU A 337 19.97 -1.66 -16.83
N ASP A 338 20.19 -0.96 -15.73
CA ASP A 338 20.14 -1.52 -14.37
C ASP A 338 18.70 -1.45 -13.83
N MET A 339 18.04 -2.60 -13.72
CA MET A 339 16.63 -2.67 -13.30
C MET A 339 16.34 -2.00 -11.96
N CYS A 340 17.28 -2.05 -11.02
CA CYS A 340 17.15 -1.36 -9.74
C CYS A 340 17.10 0.17 -9.92
N THR A 341 18.02 0.72 -10.71
CA THR A 341 18.05 2.15 -11.03
C THR A 341 16.84 2.56 -11.86
N VAL A 342 16.46 1.79 -12.88
CA VAL A 342 15.31 2.08 -13.75
C VAL A 342 14.03 2.15 -12.93
N HIS A 343 13.80 1.17 -12.05
CA HIS A 343 12.63 1.16 -11.17
C HIS A 343 12.61 2.35 -10.20
N GLU A 344 13.77 2.71 -9.65
CA GLU A 344 13.88 3.83 -8.72
C GLU A 344 13.70 5.20 -9.40
N VAL A 345 14.20 5.36 -10.63
CA VAL A 345 13.93 6.54 -11.47
C VAL A 345 12.45 6.62 -11.83
N TYR A 346 11.87 5.51 -12.28
CA TYR A 346 10.44 5.43 -12.62
C TYR A 346 9.56 5.86 -11.44
N LYS A 347 9.79 5.29 -10.26
CA LYS A 347 9.05 5.64 -9.03
C LYS A 347 9.13 7.13 -8.70
N ARG A 348 10.33 7.73 -8.81
CA ARG A 348 10.50 9.17 -8.53
C ARG A 348 9.81 10.05 -9.58
N ILE A 349 9.82 9.66 -10.85
CA ILE A 349 9.08 10.33 -11.91
C ILE A 349 7.57 10.27 -11.64
N THR A 350 7.04 9.12 -11.24
CA THR A 350 5.62 8.97 -10.86
C THR A 350 5.24 9.90 -9.71
N LEU A 351 6.06 9.97 -8.66
CA LEU A 351 5.83 10.89 -7.54
C LEU A 351 5.86 12.35 -7.99
N ALA A 352 6.87 12.76 -8.75
CA ALA A 352 6.99 14.12 -9.26
C ALA A 352 5.80 14.51 -10.14
N MET A 353 5.40 13.62 -11.05
CA MET A 353 4.21 13.77 -11.91
C MET A 353 2.94 13.97 -11.08
N ASN A 354 2.68 13.10 -10.09
CA ASN A 354 1.46 13.16 -9.27
C ASN A 354 1.38 14.45 -8.44
N TYR A 355 2.49 14.88 -7.81
CA TYR A 355 2.51 16.13 -7.07
C TYR A 355 2.36 17.35 -7.98
N MET A 356 3.00 17.35 -9.15
CA MET A 356 2.85 18.42 -10.14
C MET A 356 1.41 18.51 -10.65
N GLY A 357 0.77 17.38 -10.97
CA GLY A 357 -0.64 17.32 -11.37
C GLY A 357 -1.55 17.86 -10.27
N SER A 358 -1.37 17.40 -9.03
CA SER A 358 -2.15 17.87 -7.87
C SER A 358 -2.01 19.39 -7.65
N LEU A 359 -0.82 19.95 -7.80
CA LEU A 359 -0.58 21.39 -7.68
C LEU A 359 -1.25 22.19 -8.81
N LEU A 360 -1.27 21.66 -10.03
CA LEU A 360 -1.93 22.30 -11.17
C LEU A 360 -3.46 22.27 -11.04
N ASP A 361 -4.02 21.14 -10.61
CA ASP A 361 -5.47 20.94 -10.45
C ASP A 361 -6.04 21.77 -9.29
N ARG A 362 -5.28 21.91 -8.20
CA ARG A 362 -5.66 22.66 -7.00
C ARG A 362 -5.25 24.13 -7.04
N SER A 363 -4.98 24.68 -8.24
CA SER A 363 -4.47 26.05 -8.41
C SER A 363 -5.39 27.18 -7.90
N ASN A 364 -6.64 26.87 -7.51
CA ASN A 364 -7.60 27.81 -6.92
C ASN A 364 -7.72 27.70 -5.38
N GLU A 365 -7.02 26.77 -4.74
CA GLU A 365 -7.06 26.60 -3.28
C GLU A 365 -6.16 27.60 -2.54
N GLU A 366 -6.38 27.74 -1.23
CA GLU A 366 -5.55 28.58 -0.37
C GLU A 366 -4.09 28.12 -0.39
N ARG A 367 -3.17 29.09 -0.51
CA ARG A 367 -1.73 28.84 -0.68
C ARG A 367 -1.15 27.95 0.42
N GLU A 368 -1.58 28.14 1.67
CA GLU A 368 -1.13 27.37 2.84
C GLU A 368 -1.37 25.86 2.66
N ASN A 369 -2.46 25.47 1.98
CA ASN A 369 -2.81 24.08 1.71
C ASN A 369 -1.99 23.44 0.58
N LEU A 370 -1.26 24.26 -0.20
CA LEU A 370 -0.45 23.83 -1.34
C LEU A 370 1.06 23.79 -1.02
N VAL A 371 1.53 24.56 -0.02
CA VAL A 371 2.96 24.62 0.36
C VAL A 371 3.50 23.22 0.71
N GLY A 372 2.73 22.38 1.41
CA GLY A 372 3.14 21.03 1.75
C GLY A 372 3.35 20.13 0.52
N ALA A 373 2.45 20.22 -0.46
CA ALA A 373 2.58 19.49 -1.72
C ALA A 373 3.75 20.03 -2.57
N ALA A 374 3.92 21.35 -2.63
CA ALA A 374 5.03 21.99 -3.33
C ALA A 374 6.39 21.61 -2.72
N LYS A 375 6.51 21.58 -1.39
CA LYS A 375 7.71 21.12 -0.68
C LYS A 375 8.04 19.66 -1.00
N THR A 376 7.02 18.80 -1.05
CA THR A 376 7.22 17.38 -1.37
C THR A 376 7.63 17.18 -2.83
N PHE A 377 7.05 17.95 -3.75
CA PHE A 377 7.47 18.00 -5.15
C PHE A 377 8.93 18.44 -5.29
N VAL A 378 9.35 19.51 -4.62
CA VAL A 378 10.74 19.98 -4.62
C VAL A 378 11.70 18.90 -4.14
N ASN A 379 11.42 18.29 -2.98
CA ASN A 379 12.26 17.23 -2.43
C ASN A 379 12.40 16.05 -3.40
N THR A 380 11.29 15.61 -3.99
CA THR A 380 11.27 14.51 -4.95
C THR A 380 12.10 14.85 -6.20
N SER A 381 11.94 16.07 -6.73
CA SER A 381 12.67 16.57 -7.90
C SER A 381 14.17 16.68 -7.64
N VAL A 382 14.58 17.17 -6.47
CA VAL A 382 16.00 17.26 -6.08
C VAL A 382 16.62 15.87 -5.93
N GLU A 383 15.94 14.93 -5.29
CA GLU A 383 16.43 13.55 -5.18
C GLU A 383 16.58 12.88 -6.55
N LEU A 384 15.60 13.08 -7.44
CA LEU A 384 15.65 12.56 -8.80
C LEU A 384 16.82 13.16 -9.58
N ALA A 385 17.02 14.47 -9.50
CA ALA A 385 18.12 15.15 -10.17
C ALA A 385 19.48 14.62 -9.68
N LYS A 386 19.67 14.48 -8.36
CA LYS A 386 20.89 13.91 -7.78
C LYS A 386 21.14 12.48 -8.22
N LEU A 387 20.11 11.64 -8.25
CA LEU A 387 20.21 10.27 -8.74
C LEU A 387 20.69 10.23 -10.20
N LEU A 388 20.10 11.06 -11.06
CA LEU A 388 20.44 11.11 -12.48
C LEU A 388 21.82 11.72 -12.73
N LEU A 389 22.22 12.77 -12.00
CA LEU A 389 23.58 13.33 -12.07
C LEU A 389 24.64 12.30 -11.69
N HIS A 390 24.45 11.63 -10.55
CA HIS A 390 25.34 10.56 -10.10
C HIS A 390 25.45 9.44 -11.15
N LYS A 391 24.31 9.01 -11.72
CA LYS A 391 24.30 7.99 -12.78
C LYS A 391 24.91 8.48 -14.09
N ALA A 392 24.85 9.77 -14.37
CA ALA A 392 25.46 10.37 -15.55
C ALA A 392 26.97 10.55 -15.41
N GLY A 393 27.51 10.47 -14.18
CA GLY A 393 28.90 10.84 -13.89
C GLY A 393 29.13 12.36 -13.93
N LEU A 394 28.08 13.13 -13.70
CA LEU A 394 28.12 14.59 -13.67
C LEU A 394 28.35 15.08 -12.22
N PRO A 395 28.92 16.28 -12.04
CA PRO A 395 29.09 16.85 -10.71
C PRO A 395 27.74 17.03 -10.01
N ASP A 396 27.74 16.88 -8.68
CA ASP A 396 26.58 17.19 -7.86
C ASP A 396 26.21 18.67 -7.99
N ALA A 397 24.91 18.93 -8.00
CA ALA A 397 24.34 20.28 -7.99
C ALA A 397 23.48 20.47 -6.73
N GLU A 398 23.47 21.71 -6.23
CA GLU A 398 22.64 22.12 -5.10
C GLU A 398 21.58 23.11 -5.58
N TRP A 399 20.33 22.80 -5.28
CA TRP A 399 19.19 23.67 -5.55
C TRP A 399 18.62 24.15 -4.23
N ASN A 400 18.82 25.42 -3.93
CA ASN A 400 18.25 26.08 -2.76
C ASN A 400 16.83 26.55 -3.09
N VAL A 401 15.91 25.59 -3.24
CA VAL A 401 14.51 25.82 -3.61
C VAL A 401 13.62 25.48 -2.42
N THR A 402 12.76 26.41 -2.02
CA THR A 402 11.72 26.16 -1.02
C THR A 402 10.40 25.75 -1.67
N GLY A 403 9.48 25.20 -0.87
CA GLY A 403 8.12 24.93 -1.34
C GLY A 403 7.38 26.21 -1.77
N GLU A 404 7.69 27.34 -1.14
CA GLU A 404 7.13 28.65 -1.49
C GLU A 404 7.68 29.14 -2.83
N ASP A 405 8.99 29.05 -3.06
CA ASP A 405 9.61 29.42 -4.35
C ASP A 405 9.00 28.63 -5.51
N MET A 406 8.75 27.34 -5.28
CA MET A 406 8.12 26.46 -6.26
C MET A 406 6.64 26.80 -6.47
N LEU A 407 5.89 27.07 -5.40
CA LEU A 407 4.50 27.46 -5.51
C LEU A 407 4.34 28.79 -6.26
N ASP A 408 5.20 29.76 -5.98
CA ASP A 408 5.25 31.03 -6.71
C ASP A 408 5.62 30.84 -8.17
N HIS A 409 6.51 29.91 -8.47
CA HIS A 409 6.84 29.55 -9.84
C HIS A 409 5.66 28.90 -10.58
N LEU A 410 4.97 27.96 -9.94
CA LEU A 410 3.89 27.16 -10.54
C LEU A 410 2.59 27.96 -10.71
N LEU A 411 2.25 28.82 -9.74
CA LEU A 411 1.03 29.63 -9.77
C LEU A 411 1.20 30.95 -10.54
N HIS A 412 2.41 31.24 -11.04
CA HIS A 412 2.62 32.42 -11.87
C HIS A 412 1.76 32.35 -13.14
N PRO A 413 0.86 33.32 -13.40
CA PRO A 413 -0.12 33.23 -14.49
C PRO A 413 0.49 32.97 -15.87
N GLU A 414 1.63 33.61 -16.15
CA GLU A 414 2.37 33.46 -17.42
C GLU A 414 3.07 32.11 -17.58
N LYS A 415 3.31 31.38 -16.48
CA LYS A 415 4.03 30.10 -16.49
C LYS A 415 3.10 28.88 -16.46
N LYS A 416 1.81 29.07 -16.18
CA LYS A 416 0.81 27.99 -16.09
C LYS A 416 0.80 27.09 -17.33
N ASN A 417 0.89 27.68 -18.52
CA ASN A 417 0.90 26.93 -19.78
C ASN A 417 2.19 26.11 -19.96
N THR A 418 3.34 26.71 -19.62
CA THR A 418 4.66 26.04 -19.65
C THR A 418 4.69 24.89 -18.66
N MET A 419 4.12 25.06 -17.46
CA MET A 419 4.05 24.01 -16.45
C MET A 419 3.10 22.89 -16.87
N ALA A 420 1.94 23.21 -17.45
CA ALA A 420 1.06 22.21 -18.02
C ALA A 420 1.72 21.43 -19.18
N ALA A 421 2.58 22.09 -19.97
CA ALA A 421 3.38 21.43 -21.00
C ALA A 421 4.45 20.51 -20.38
N GLY A 422 5.15 20.96 -19.35
CA GLY A 422 6.09 20.15 -18.58
C GLY A 422 5.44 18.93 -17.96
N HIS A 423 4.23 19.08 -17.39
CA HIS A 423 3.44 17.97 -16.88
C HIS A 423 3.09 16.94 -17.98
N ARG A 424 2.71 17.38 -19.18
CA ARG A 424 2.48 16.46 -20.31
C ARG A 424 3.76 15.73 -20.74
N GLN A 425 4.90 16.41 -20.71
CA GLN A 425 6.19 15.78 -21.04
C GLN A 425 6.60 14.72 -20.02
N ILE A 426 6.48 15.00 -18.72
CA ILE A 426 6.82 14.00 -17.69
C ILE A 426 5.90 12.78 -17.74
N VAL A 427 4.61 12.95 -18.09
CA VAL A 427 3.68 11.84 -18.36
C VAL A 427 4.15 11.00 -19.56
N ALA A 428 4.59 11.65 -20.65
CA ALA A 428 5.10 10.93 -21.83
C ALA A 428 6.38 10.12 -21.51
N LEU A 429 7.30 10.73 -20.76
CA LEU A 429 8.55 10.09 -20.32
C LEU A 429 8.27 8.92 -19.35
N HIS A 430 7.33 9.09 -18.43
CA HIS A 430 6.84 8.03 -17.55
C HIS A 430 6.32 6.82 -18.34
N ASN A 431 5.41 7.04 -19.30
CA ASN A 431 4.80 5.99 -20.09
C ASN A 431 5.82 5.22 -20.94
N MET A 432 6.85 5.92 -21.41
CA MET A 432 7.94 5.31 -22.15
C MET A 432 8.83 4.44 -21.26
N LEU A 433 9.23 4.93 -20.09
CA LEU A 433 9.98 4.10 -19.13
C LEU A 433 9.18 2.87 -18.74
N ALA A 434 7.87 3.00 -18.52
CA ALA A 434 6.99 1.85 -18.32
C ALA A 434 7.06 0.87 -19.51
N SER A 435 6.98 1.37 -20.75
CA SER A 435 7.13 0.52 -21.94
C SER A 435 8.50 -0.15 -22.04
N CYS A 436 9.57 0.51 -21.59
CA CYS A 436 10.92 -0.06 -21.59
C CYS A 436 11.04 -1.16 -20.53
N ILE A 437 10.51 -0.93 -19.33
CA ILE A 437 10.45 -1.93 -18.24
C ILE A 437 9.68 -3.16 -18.70
N LEU A 438 8.52 -2.97 -19.35
CA LEU A 438 7.71 -4.06 -19.88
C LEU A 438 8.46 -4.89 -20.94
N HIS A 439 9.19 -4.24 -21.84
CA HIS A 439 9.97 -4.94 -22.87
C HIS A 439 11.08 -5.82 -22.28
N VAL A 440 11.67 -5.41 -21.16
CA VAL A 440 12.72 -6.17 -20.49
C VAL A 440 12.15 -7.32 -19.64
N LEU A 441 10.99 -7.12 -19.03
CA LEU A 441 10.32 -8.15 -18.23
C LEU A 441 9.65 -9.24 -19.08
N ASP A 442 9.29 -8.92 -20.33
CA ASP A 442 8.74 -9.86 -21.30
C ASP A 442 9.48 -9.69 -22.65
N PRO A 443 10.64 -10.34 -22.82
CA PRO A 443 11.35 -10.32 -24.09
C PRO A 443 10.52 -11.12 -25.11
N VAL A 444 9.62 -10.44 -25.80
CA VAL A 444 8.92 -10.99 -26.96
C VAL A 444 10.01 -11.50 -27.91
N PRO A 445 9.99 -12.80 -28.31
CA PRO A 445 10.94 -13.32 -29.27
C PRO A 445 10.90 -12.45 -30.53
N ALA A 446 12.08 -12.08 -31.05
CA ALA A 446 12.24 -11.21 -32.21
C ALA A 446 11.50 -11.72 -33.48
N ASP A 447 11.05 -12.98 -33.46
CA ASP A 447 10.34 -13.65 -34.55
C ASP A 447 8.82 -13.33 -34.61
N ALA A 448 8.27 -12.58 -33.65
CA ALA A 448 6.83 -12.27 -33.62
C ALA A 448 6.39 -11.06 -34.48
N TYR A 449 7.32 -10.43 -35.23
CA TYR A 449 7.03 -9.30 -36.12
C TYR A 449 7.25 -9.60 -37.61
N SER A 450 7.16 -10.88 -38.00
CA SER A 450 7.08 -11.27 -39.42
C SER A 450 5.75 -11.98 -39.67
N GLU A 451 4.69 -11.19 -39.84
CA GLU A 451 3.59 -11.45 -40.80
C GLU A 451 2.84 -10.15 -41.11
#